data_AF-A0A524ATU9-F1
#
_entry.id   AF-A0A524ATU9-F1
#
_cell.length_a   1.000
_cell.length_b   1.000
_cell.length_c   1.000
_cell.angle_alpha   90.00
_cell.angle_beta   90.00
_cell.angle_gamma   90.00
#
_symmetry.space_group_name_H-M   'P 1'
#
loop_
_entity.id
_entity.type
_entity.pdbx_description
1 polymer ?
#
loop_
_entity_poly.entity_id
_entity_poly.type
_entity_poly.pdbx_seq_one_letter_code
_entity_poly.pdbx_strand_id
1 'polypeptide(L)'
;MLSQIDDRVLEIVTILVVMMTLFVCICYAAIFRNPYAAFNPFKPPTATPWGMAKGPPPTFPPTWTPTVTGIPTDTPTVTNTPTVTNTPTPTGTSTPTSTHTPTVTPTSPPTAPPTATPLPTPTSGPRYSITKYEGVSFCGYTEFRFNVKDYRGIGKRDVTIHIWTDWGFDAYETTDPVGSAKKHIGDDFFDSVWHIQLIENGQVVDQLDVVTTSGCDDPEESNGSDYSVWTVHWQENPS
;
A
#
# COMPACT_ATOMS: atom_id res chain seq x y z
N MET A 1 47.96 44.49 29.81
CA MET A 1 47.50 44.95 28.49
C MET A 1 45.99 45.23 28.42
N LEU A 2 45.19 44.99 29.46
CA LEU A 2 43.74 45.29 29.49
C LEU A 2 43.36 46.54 30.31
N SER A 3 44.30 47.20 31.00
CA SER A 3 43.99 48.31 31.92
C SER A 3 44.02 49.71 31.28
N GLN A 4 44.06 49.81 29.96
CA GLN A 4 44.23 51.06 29.23
C GLN A 4 43.23 51.21 28.08
N ILE A 5 42.16 50.41 28.09
CA ILE A 5 41.03 50.60 27.17
C ILE A 5 40.12 51.62 27.84
N ASP A 6 39.96 52.79 27.22
CA ASP A 6 39.08 53.84 27.72
C ASP A 6 37.65 53.30 27.88
N ASP A 7 36.97 53.62 28.98
CA ASP A 7 35.58 53.21 29.22
C ASP A 7 34.65 53.64 28.06
N ARG A 8 34.97 54.76 27.40
CA ARG A 8 34.27 55.24 26.20
C ARG A 8 34.44 54.30 25.01
N VAL A 9 35.59 53.68 24.86
CA VAL A 9 35.83 52.67 23.81
C VAL A 9 35.02 51.42 24.08
N LEU A 10 34.96 50.95 25.33
CA LEU A 10 34.11 49.82 25.70
C LEU A 10 32.61 50.11 25.53
N GLU A 11 32.16 51.31 25.88
CA GLU A 11 30.78 51.75 25.66
C GLU A 11 30.42 51.74 24.17
N ILE A 12 31.27 52.31 23.32
CA ILE A 12 31.07 52.33 21.86
C ILE A 12 31.04 50.90 21.29
N VAL A 13 32.01 50.06 21.67
CA VAL A 13 32.08 48.67 21.21
C VAL A 13 30.85 47.88 21.65
N THR A 14 30.40 48.07 22.89
CA THR A 14 29.20 47.40 23.42
C THR A 14 27.94 47.83 22.66
N ILE A 15 27.77 49.12 22.37
CA ILE A 15 26.66 49.63 21.57
C ILE A 15 26.70 49.03 20.15
N LEU A 16 27.88 48.97 19.52
CA LEU A 16 28.03 48.37 18.19
C LEU A 16 27.66 46.89 18.17
N VAL A 17 28.08 46.13 19.18
CA VAL A 17 27.71 44.70 19.31
C VAL A 17 26.21 44.53 19.48
N VAL A 18 25.56 45.31 20.36
CA VAL A 18 24.10 45.26 20.57
C VAL A 18 23.35 45.61 19.28
N MET A 19 23.78 46.63 18.55
CA MET A 19 23.20 47.01 17.26
C MET A 19 23.36 45.90 16.22
N MET A 20 24.52 45.26 16.15
CA MET A 20 24.78 44.13 15.26
C MET A 20 23.89 42.93 15.61
N THR A 21 23.76 42.59 16.89
CA THR A 21 22.87 41.51 17.35
C THR A 21 21.41 41.80 16.99
N LEU A 22 20.94 43.03 17.21
CA LEU A 22 19.57 43.42 16.89
C LEU A 22 19.33 43.38 15.36
N PHE A 23 20.31 43.78 14.56
CA PHE A 23 20.26 43.64 13.10
C PHE A 23 20.14 42.17 12.68
N VAL A 24 20.95 41.27 13.27
CA VAL A 24 20.87 39.82 13.01
C VAL A 24 19.49 39.28 13.37
N CYS A 25 18.92 39.64 14.52
CA CYS A 25 17.56 39.23 14.92
C CYS A 25 16.49 39.71 13.91
N ILE A 26 16.61 40.93 13.40
CA ILE A 26 15.70 41.45 12.37
C ILE A 26 15.84 40.65 11.07
N CYS A 27 17.06 40.29 10.66
CA CYS A 27 17.30 39.44 9.49
C CYS A 27 16.61 38.07 9.65
N TYR A 28 16.76 37.41 10.81
CA TYR A 28 16.08 36.14 11.08
C TYR A 28 14.56 36.26 11.08
N ALA A 29 14.01 37.32 11.70
CA ALA A 29 12.57 37.57 11.69
C ALA A 29 12.03 37.80 10.26
N ALA A 30 12.81 38.46 9.40
CA ALA A 30 12.46 38.67 8.00
C ALA A 30 12.50 37.37 7.18
N ILE A 31 13.50 36.50 7.40
CA ILE A 31 13.57 35.17 6.77
C ILE A 31 12.38 34.30 7.21
N PHE A 32 12.02 34.34 8.50
CA PHE A 32 10.89 33.58 9.01
C PHE A 32 9.56 34.00 8.36
N ARG A 33 9.34 35.31 8.15
CA ARG A 33 8.13 35.80 7.46
C ARG A 33 8.15 35.56 5.96
N ASN A 34 9.32 35.64 5.32
CA ASN A 34 9.49 35.41 3.89
C ASN A 34 10.72 34.52 3.66
N PRO A 35 10.53 33.19 3.61
CA PRO A 35 11.61 32.23 3.36
C PRO A 35 12.31 32.44 2.01
N TYR A 36 11.69 33.16 1.08
CA TYR A 36 12.23 33.45 -0.24
C TYR A 36 12.95 34.81 -0.32
N ALA A 37 13.24 35.46 0.82
CA ALA A 37 14.01 36.70 0.86
C ALA A 37 15.37 36.54 0.16
N ALA A 38 15.81 37.57 -0.58
CA ALA A 38 17.02 37.51 -1.41
C ALA A 38 18.29 37.15 -0.61
N PHE A 39 18.35 37.58 0.65
CA PHE A 39 19.46 37.35 1.59
C PHE A 39 19.33 36.06 2.42
N ASN A 40 18.28 35.25 2.24
CA ASN A 40 18.20 33.92 2.84
C ASN A 40 19.11 32.96 2.04
N PRO A 41 20.19 32.40 2.62
CA PRO A 41 21.02 31.40 1.94
C PRO A 41 20.30 30.04 1.82
N PHE A 42 19.28 29.78 2.64
CA PHE A 42 18.52 28.54 2.67
C PHE A 42 17.09 28.76 2.16
N LYS A 43 16.96 29.22 0.91
CA LYS A 43 15.62 29.31 0.28
C LYS A 43 15.07 27.89 0.14
N PRO A 44 13.79 27.65 0.49
CA PRO A 44 13.15 26.37 0.20
C PRO A 44 13.28 26.06 -1.30
N PRO A 45 13.35 24.77 -1.70
CA PRO A 45 13.29 24.40 -3.10
C PRO A 45 12.10 25.08 -3.73
N THR A 46 12.35 25.89 -4.77
CA THR A 46 11.24 26.38 -5.58
C THR A 46 10.62 25.13 -6.18
N ALA A 47 9.35 24.86 -5.85
CA ALA A 47 8.61 23.77 -6.46
C ALA A 47 8.61 24.02 -7.97
N THR A 48 9.55 23.41 -8.67
CA THR A 48 9.54 23.35 -10.11
C THR A 48 8.22 22.66 -10.43
N PRO A 49 7.27 23.29 -11.15
CA PRO A 49 6.13 22.56 -11.67
C PRO A 49 6.75 21.42 -12.45
N TRP A 50 6.56 20.18 -12.00
CA TRP A 50 7.10 19.02 -12.69
C TRP A 50 6.65 19.18 -14.12
N GLY A 51 7.64 19.31 -15.01
CA GLY A 51 7.37 19.60 -16.40
C GLY A 51 6.31 18.62 -16.86
N MET A 52 5.24 19.15 -17.46
CA MET A 52 4.55 18.42 -18.51
C MET A 52 5.66 17.91 -19.42
N ALA A 53 6.08 16.67 -19.23
CA ALA A 53 6.80 15.95 -20.24
C ALA A 53 5.91 16.11 -21.47
N LYS A 54 6.39 16.82 -22.49
CA LYS A 54 5.82 16.78 -23.84
C LYS A 54 6.05 15.37 -24.38
N GLY A 55 5.45 14.39 -23.74
CA GLY A 55 5.31 13.03 -24.21
C GLY A 55 3.80 12.76 -24.35
N PRO A 56 3.39 11.90 -25.28
CA PRO A 56 2.05 11.37 -25.24
C PRO A 56 1.81 10.77 -23.83
N PRO A 57 0.62 10.94 -23.25
CA PRO A 57 0.30 10.34 -21.96
C PRO A 57 0.66 8.85 -22.01
N PRO A 58 1.23 8.27 -20.94
CA PRO A 58 1.49 6.84 -20.91
C PRO A 58 0.18 6.12 -21.19
N THR A 59 0.08 5.49 -22.35
CA THR A 59 -1.02 4.59 -22.68
C THR A 59 -0.81 3.35 -21.83
N PHE A 60 -1.46 3.32 -20.67
CA PHE A 60 -1.58 2.10 -19.89
C PHE A 60 -2.30 1.06 -20.75
N PRO A 61 -1.76 -0.16 -20.93
CA PRO A 61 -2.49 -1.23 -21.58
C PRO A 61 -3.78 -1.51 -20.79
N PRO A 62 -4.90 -1.85 -21.45
CA PRO A 62 -6.14 -2.17 -20.75
C PRO A 62 -5.87 -3.28 -19.74
N THR A 63 -6.05 -2.93 -18.47
CA THR A 63 -5.96 -3.85 -17.33
C THR A 63 -6.97 -4.96 -17.56
N TRP A 64 -6.55 -6.22 -17.34
CA TRP A 64 -7.41 -7.38 -17.46
C TRP A 64 -8.62 -7.26 -16.54
N THR A 65 -9.76 -6.85 -17.10
CA THR A 65 -11.04 -7.05 -16.44
C THR A 65 -11.22 -8.54 -16.21
N PRO A 66 -11.37 -9.04 -14.98
CA PRO A 66 -11.68 -10.45 -14.77
C PRO A 66 -13.02 -10.74 -15.44
N THR A 67 -12.98 -11.46 -16.56
CA THR A 67 -14.16 -12.05 -17.17
C THR A 67 -14.76 -12.98 -16.15
N VAL A 68 -16.00 -12.72 -15.72
CA VAL A 68 -16.78 -13.65 -14.90
C VAL A 68 -16.99 -14.92 -15.74
N THR A 69 -16.12 -15.90 -15.56
CA THR A 69 -16.24 -17.22 -16.16
C THR A 69 -17.49 -17.87 -15.60
N GLY A 70 -18.39 -18.27 -16.50
CA GLY A 70 -19.72 -18.78 -16.19
C GLY A 70 -19.73 -19.85 -15.10
N ILE A 71 -20.71 -19.73 -14.22
CA ILE A 71 -21.09 -20.70 -13.19
C ILE A 71 -21.22 -22.09 -13.85
N PRO A 72 -20.57 -23.15 -13.35
CA PRO A 72 -20.80 -24.50 -13.85
C PRO A 72 -22.27 -24.84 -13.66
N THR A 73 -22.97 -25.06 -14.78
CA THR A 73 -24.35 -25.54 -14.76
C THR A 73 -24.28 -27.04 -14.51
N ASP A 74 -24.42 -27.45 -13.25
CA ASP A 74 -24.63 -28.84 -12.87
C ASP A 74 -25.92 -29.32 -13.55
N THR A 75 -25.76 -29.93 -14.72
CA THR A 75 -26.82 -30.60 -15.46
C THR A 75 -26.89 -32.02 -14.92
N PRO A 76 -27.95 -32.43 -14.19
CA PRO A 76 -28.06 -33.82 -13.76
C PRO A 76 -28.30 -34.70 -14.99
N THR A 77 -27.29 -35.49 -15.37
CA THR A 77 -27.42 -36.52 -16.39
C THR A 77 -28.34 -37.62 -15.88
N VAL A 78 -29.57 -37.69 -16.39
CA VAL A 78 -30.51 -38.77 -16.08
C VAL A 78 -30.04 -40.04 -16.81
N THR A 79 -29.35 -40.91 -16.08
CA THR A 79 -29.01 -42.27 -16.55
C THR A 79 -30.23 -43.18 -16.38
N ASN A 80 -31.04 -43.31 -17.42
CA ASN A 80 -32.06 -44.36 -17.47
C ASN A 80 -31.43 -45.67 -17.99
N THR A 81 -31.24 -46.63 -17.08
CA THR A 81 -31.05 -48.05 -17.42
C THR A 81 -32.13 -48.82 -16.67
N PRO A 82 -33.10 -49.44 -17.37
CA PRO A 82 -32.92 -50.86 -17.68
C PRO A 82 -33.49 -51.27 -19.05
N THR A 83 -32.76 -52.09 -19.80
CA THR A 83 -33.35 -52.86 -20.90
C THR A 83 -33.32 -54.33 -20.54
N VAL A 84 -34.49 -54.87 -20.19
CA VAL A 84 -34.74 -56.29 -20.01
C VAL A 84 -34.91 -56.92 -21.39
N THR A 85 -34.08 -57.93 -21.65
CA THR A 85 -34.18 -58.87 -22.77
C THR A 85 -35.44 -59.72 -22.63
N ASN A 86 -36.22 -59.85 -23.70
CA ASN A 86 -36.88 -61.11 -24.11
C ASN A 86 -37.49 -60.99 -25.52
N THR A 87 -36.98 -61.82 -26.43
CA THR A 87 -37.57 -62.23 -27.70
C THR A 87 -38.62 -63.33 -27.40
N PRO A 88 -39.77 -63.44 -28.12
CA PRO A 88 -39.77 -64.07 -29.44
C PRO A 88 -40.69 -63.44 -30.53
N THR A 89 -40.32 -63.83 -31.75
CA THR A 89 -40.86 -63.88 -33.12
C THR A 89 -42.39 -63.77 -33.40
N PRO A 90 -42.81 -63.55 -34.68
CA PRO A 90 -43.81 -62.56 -35.07
C PRO A 90 -45.16 -63.15 -35.50
N THR A 91 -46.20 -62.33 -35.53
CA THR A 91 -47.39 -62.60 -36.36
C THR A 91 -48.00 -61.27 -36.78
N GLY A 92 -48.16 -61.10 -38.09
CA GLY A 92 -48.51 -59.81 -38.69
C GLY A 92 -49.94 -59.38 -38.38
N THR A 93 -50.16 -58.06 -38.41
CA THR A 93 -51.25 -57.35 -39.10
C THR A 93 -50.94 -55.86 -39.01
N SER A 94 -50.90 -55.15 -40.14
CA SER A 94 -50.78 -53.69 -40.18
C SER A 94 -52.14 -53.06 -39.85
N THR A 95 -52.19 -52.18 -38.84
CA THR A 95 -53.34 -51.31 -38.57
C THR A 95 -52.82 -49.97 -38.03
N PRO A 96 -53.51 -48.85 -38.32
CA PRO A 96 -52.87 -47.56 -38.54
C PRO A 96 -52.51 -46.79 -37.25
N THR A 97 -51.63 -45.83 -37.50
CA THR A 97 -50.93 -44.88 -36.64
C THR A 97 -51.79 -44.21 -35.57
N SER A 98 -51.37 -44.34 -34.31
CA SER A 98 -51.85 -43.54 -33.18
C SER A 98 -51.37 -42.09 -33.33
N THR A 99 -52.31 -41.15 -33.40
CA THR A 99 -52.05 -39.71 -33.35
C THR A 99 -51.47 -39.34 -31.98
N HIS A 100 -50.27 -38.77 -31.93
CA HIS A 100 -49.68 -38.26 -30.69
C HIS A 100 -50.40 -36.98 -30.27
N THR A 101 -51.15 -37.04 -29.17
CA THR A 101 -51.68 -35.86 -28.49
C THR A 101 -50.52 -35.12 -27.80
N PRO A 102 -50.37 -33.78 -27.96
CA PRO A 102 -49.31 -33.05 -27.29
C PRO A 102 -49.52 -33.06 -25.77
N THR A 103 -48.57 -33.62 -25.04
CA THR A 103 -48.55 -33.61 -23.58
C THR A 103 -48.22 -32.21 -23.09
N VAL A 104 -49.13 -31.60 -22.33
CA VAL A 104 -48.93 -30.29 -21.69
C VAL A 104 -47.79 -30.40 -20.69
N THR A 105 -46.67 -29.73 -20.96
CA THR A 105 -45.52 -29.68 -20.05
C THR A 105 -45.83 -28.71 -18.90
N PRO A 106 -45.73 -29.11 -17.62
CA PRO A 106 -45.98 -28.21 -16.52
C PRO A 106 -44.88 -27.14 -16.46
N THR A 107 -45.27 -25.87 -16.53
CA THR A 107 -44.39 -24.73 -16.30
C THR A 107 -44.02 -24.69 -14.82
N SER A 108 -42.73 -24.76 -14.50
CA SER A 108 -42.25 -24.62 -13.12
C SER A 108 -42.55 -23.21 -12.57
N PRO A 109 -42.90 -23.08 -11.27
CA PRO A 109 -43.17 -21.79 -10.66
C PRO A 109 -41.90 -20.92 -10.64
N PRO A 110 -42.03 -19.58 -10.63
CA PRO A 110 -40.90 -18.67 -10.62
C PRO A 110 -40.01 -18.90 -9.40
N THR A 111 -38.72 -19.06 -9.64
CA THR A 111 -37.68 -19.17 -8.61
C THR A 111 -37.69 -17.91 -7.74
N ALA A 112 -37.67 -18.09 -6.42
CA ALA A 112 -37.64 -16.99 -5.46
C ALA A 112 -36.42 -16.06 -5.72
N PRO A 113 -36.56 -14.74 -5.50
CA PRO A 113 -35.46 -13.81 -5.67
C PRO A 113 -34.28 -14.19 -4.77
N PRO A 114 -33.03 -13.92 -5.20
CA PRO A 114 -31.85 -14.27 -4.41
C PRO A 114 -31.91 -13.58 -3.05
N THR A 115 -31.84 -14.37 -1.99
CA THR A 115 -31.70 -13.89 -0.62
C THR A 115 -30.44 -13.03 -0.55
N ALA A 116 -30.57 -11.79 -0.09
CA ALA A 116 -29.42 -10.89 0.08
C ALA A 116 -28.39 -11.54 1.01
N THR A 117 -27.22 -11.86 0.46
CA THR A 117 -26.08 -12.32 1.25
C THR A 117 -25.71 -11.22 2.24
N PRO A 118 -25.62 -11.51 3.55
CA PRO A 118 -25.25 -10.50 4.53
C PRO A 118 -23.88 -9.93 4.17
N LEU A 119 -23.80 -8.61 4.08
CA LEU A 119 -22.55 -7.88 3.93
C LEU A 119 -21.62 -8.27 5.10
N PRO A 120 -20.33 -8.62 4.86
CA PRO A 120 -19.44 -8.99 5.94
C PRO A 120 -19.36 -7.84 6.94
N THR A 121 -19.75 -8.13 8.18
CA THR A 121 -19.61 -7.21 9.30
C THR A 121 -18.12 -6.79 9.40
N PRO A 122 -17.77 -5.49 9.35
CA PRO A 122 -16.39 -5.07 9.45
C PRO A 122 -15.81 -5.60 10.76
N THR A 123 -14.74 -6.39 10.63
CA THR A 123 -14.10 -7.05 11.76
C THR A 123 -13.34 -6.03 12.60
N SER A 124 -13.72 -5.93 13.88
CA SER A 124 -12.89 -5.65 15.07
C SER A 124 -11.44 -5.22 14.80
N GLY A 125 -11.14 -3.94 15.01
CA GLY A 125 -9.81 -3.38 15.30
C GLY A 125 -8.68 -3.62 14.29
N PRO A 126 -7.57 -2.85 14.37
CA PRO A 126 -6.35 -3.20 13.64
C PRO A 126 -5.79 -4.52 14.18
N ARG A 127 -5.56 -5.50 13.29
CA ARG A 127 -5.00 -6.82 13.61
C ARG A 127 -3.47 -6.80 13.70
N TYR A 128 -2.84 -5.73 13.24
CA TYR A 128 -1.40 -5.61 13.16
C TYR A 128 -0.96 -4.23 13.66
N SER A 129 0.22 -4.20 14.28
CA SER A 129 1.00 -2.99 14.53
C SER A 129 2.33 -3.09 13.82
N ILE A 130 2.72 -2.00 13.20
CA ILE A 130 4.02 -1.88 12.55
C ILE A 130 4.97 -1.25 13.57
N THR A 131 6.11 -1.88 13.81
CA THR A 131 7.17 -1.33 14.65
C THR A 131 8.41 -1.11 13.80
N LYS A 132 8.92 0.14 13.80
CA LYS A 132 10.24 0.44 13.25
C LYS A 132 11.29 -0.36 14.02
N TYR A 133 12.06 -1.18 13.32
CA TYR A 133 13.38 -1.52 13.83
C TYR A 133 14.30 -0.43 13.28
N GLU A 134 14.88 0.39 14.15
CA GLU A 134 15.79 1.45 13.71
C GLU A 134 16.93 0.81 12.90
N GLY A 135 16.83 0.92 11.57
CA GLY A 135 17.96 0.74 10.68
C GLY A 135 18.87 1.94 10.88
N VAL A 136 20.16 1.67 11.06
CA VAL A 136 21.19 2.70 10.96
C VAL A 136 21.02 3.37 9.59
N SER A 137 21.08 4.70 9.52
CA SER A 137 20.80 5.46 8.29
C SER A 137 22.10 5.89 7.63
N PHE A 138 22.40 5.33 6.46
CA PHE A 138 23.52 5.69 5.60
C PHE A 138 22.98 6.24 4.28
N CYS A 139 23.67 7.21 3.70
CA CYS A 139 23.17 8.01 2.56
C CYS A 139 23.16 7.27 1.19
N GLY A 140 23.23 5.94 1.14
CA GLY A 140 23.62 5.19 -0.07
C GLY A 140 22.50 4.54 -0.90
N TYR A 141 21.34 4.25 -0.32
CA TYR A 141 20.12 3.80 -1.01
C TYR A 141 18.96 3.68 -0.01
N THR A 142 17.73 3.64 -0.50
CA THR A 142 16.53 3.50 0.34
C THR A 142 15.82 2.18 0.06
N GLU A 143 15.64 1.35 1.10
CA GLU A 143 14.95 0.07 1.01
C GLU A 143 14.10 -0.18 2.26
N PHE A 144 12.89 -0.69 2.05
CA PHE A 144 12.01 -1.19 3.10
C PHE A 144 12.08 -2.71 3.15
N ARG A 145 12.31 -3.27 4.34
CA ARG A 145 12.15 -4.71 4.59
C ARG A 145 11.04 -4.94 5.60
N PHE A 146 10.13 -5.84 5.31
CA PHE A 146 9.04 -6.22 6.19
C PHE A 146 9.22 -7.66 6.64
N ASN A 147 8.94 -7.90 7.92
CA ASN A 147 8.71 -9.24 8.45
C ASN A 147 7.34 -9.27 9.13
N VAL A 148 6.37 -9.91 8.48
CA VAL A 148 4.99 -10.03 8.95
C VAL A 148 4.82 -11.39 9.61
N LYS A 149 4.41 -11.38 10.87
CA LYS A 149 4.16 -12.61 11.64
C LYS A 149 2.69 -12.70 12.05
N ASP A 150 2.17 -13.93 12.16
CA ASP A 150 0.86 -14.19 12.75
C ASP A 150 0.90 -14.16 14.29
N TYR A 151 -0.24 -14.42 14.93
CA TYR A 151 -0.39 -14.49 16.39
C TYR A 151 0.48 -15.55 17.06
N ARG A 152 1.03 -16.51 16.30
CA ARG A 152 1.91 -17.58 16.77
C ARG A 152 3.38 -17.22 16.57
N GLY A 153 3.68 -16.03 16.04
CA GLY A 153 5.03 -15.59 15.70
C GLY A 153 5.57 -16.24 14.43
N ILE A 154 4.72 -16.88 13.62
CA ILE A 154 5.12 -17.54 12.37
C ILE A 154 4.99 -16.54 11.21
N GLY A 155 5.95 -16.53 10.29
CA GLY A 155 5.90 -15.70 9.10
C GLY A 155 4.61 -15.91 8.30
N LYS A 156 3.92 -14.81 7.97
CA LYS A 156 2.64 -14.84 7.29
C LYS A 156 2.79 -14.48 5.82
N ARG A 157 2.52 -15.45 4.95
CA ARG A 157 2.55 -15.31 3.49
C ARG A 157 1.33 -14.55 2.95
N ASP A 158 1.45 -14.06 1.72
CA ASP A 158 0.36 -13.50 0.93
C ASP A 158 -0.32 -12.27 1.58
N VAL A 159 0.45 -11.52 2.40
CA VAL A 159 0.03 -10.21 2.92
C VAL A 159 0.60 -9.15 2.00
N THR A 160 -0.26 -8.28 1.47
CA THR A 160 0.17 -7.16 0.62
C THR A 160 0.51 -5.96 1.50
N ILE A 161 1.68 -5.39 1.30
CA ILE A 161 2.13 -4.13 1.89
C ILE A 161 1.96 -3.03 0.84
N HIS A 162 1.24 -1.97 1.19
CA HIS A 162 1.12 -0.74 0.40
C HIS A 162 1.99 0.34 1.04
N ILE A 163 2.85 0.96 0.26
CA ILE A 163 3.84 1.97 0.68
C ILE A 163 3.67 3.18 -0.22
N TRP A 164 3.39 4.35 0.33
CA TRP A 164 3.25 5.57 -0.46
C TRP A 164 3.77 6.80 0.27
N THR A 165 3.89 7.90 -0.46
CA THR A 165 4.17 9.23 0.09
C THR A 165 3.10 10.21 -0.38
N ASP A 166 2.93 11.32 0.35
CA ASP A 166 2.02 12.41 -0.07
C ASP A 166 2.46 13.08 -1.39
N TRP A 167 3.68 12.78 -1.84
CA TRP A 167 4.32 13.35 -3.03
C TRP A 167 4.21 12.45 -4.26
N GLY A 168 3.45 11.35 -4.17
CA GLY A 168 3.04 10.54 -5.31
C GLY A 168 3.87 9.28 -5.57
N PHE A 169 4.80 8.92 -4.69
CA PHE A 169 5.32 7.54 -4.69
C PHE A 169 4.21 6.61 -4.22
N ASP A 170 3.98 5.50 -4.92
CA ASP A 170 3.01 4.47 -4.57
C ASP A 170 3.53 3.11 -5.04
N ALA A 171 3.66 2.16 -4.11
CA ALA A 171 4.16 0.84 -4.39
C ALA A 171 3.48 -0.23 -3.54
N TYR A 172 3.40 -1.42 -4.11
CA TYR A 172 2.90 -2.62 -3.43
C TYR A 172 4.01 -3.67 -3.40
N GLU A 173 4.04 -4.45 -2.32
CA GLU A 173 4.87 -5.64 -2.16
C GLU A 173 4.06 -6.74 -1.49
N THR A 174 4.39 -8.02 -1.69
CA THR A 174 3.65 -9.12 -1.03
C THR A 174 4.62 -10.04 -0.32
N THR A 175 4.22 -10.51 0.87
CA THR A 175 5.07 -11.38 1.67
C THR A 175 5.25 -12.77 1.06
N ASP A 176 6.50 -13.24 1.11
CA ASP A 176 6.90 -14.58 0.73
C ASP A 176 6.39 -15.65 1.73
N PRO A 177 6.64 -16.96 1.49
CA PRO A 177 6.19 -18.03 2.37
C PRO A 177 6.68 -17.95 3.83
N VAL A 178 7.73 -17.16 4.11
CA VAL A 178 8.26 -16.94 5.47
C VAL A 178 7.89 -15.57 6.02
N GLY A 179 6.91 -14.90 5.41
CA GLY A 179 6.39 -13.62 5.86
C GLY A 179 7.31 -12.43 5.60
N SER A 180 8.28 -12.56 4.69
CA SER A 180 9.22 -11.50 4.39
C SER A 180 8.87 -10.80 3.08
N ALA A 181 9.05 -9.48 3.03
CA ALA A 181 8.90 -8.67 1.82
C ALA A 181 9.99 -7.59 1.78
N LYS A 182 10.39 -7.18 0.58
CA LYS A 182 11.42 -6.14 0.40
C LYS A 182 11.04 -5.22 -0.75
N LYS A 183 11.17 -3.92 -0.52
CA LYS A 183 10.96 -2.90 -1.55
C LYS A 183 12.14 -1.95 -1.62
N HIS A 184 12.91 -2.06 -2.69
CA HIS A 184 13.91 -1.06 -3.05
C HIS A 184 13.22 0.17 -3.66
N ILE A 185 13.60 1.35 -3.18
CA ILE A 185 13.03 2.64 -3.58
C ILE A 185 13.94 3.36 -4.58
N GLY A 186 15.26 3.35 -4.31
CA GLY A 186 16.27 3.90 -5.22
C GLY A 186 17.65 3.89 -4.58
N ASP A 187 18.66 4.17 -5.40
CA ASP A 187 20.09 4.14 -5.07
C ASP A 187 20.58 5.41 -4.34
N ASP A 188 19.67 6.21 -3.79
CA ASP A 188 19.93 7.39 -2.98
C ASP A 188 19.10 7.35 -1.69
N PHE A 189 19.49 8.14 -0.70
CA PHE A 189 18.68 8.34 0.50
C PHE A 189 17.54 9.34 0.25
N PHE A 190 16.32 8.92 0.56
CA PHE A 190 15.12 9.75 0.41
C PHE A 190 14.57 10.16 1.77
N ASP A 191 14.72 11.44 2.09
CA ASP A 191 13.98 12.08 3.17
C ASP A 191 12.50 12.16 2.81
N SER A 192 11.64 11.46 3.56
CA SER A 192 10.21 11.51 3.31
C SER A 192 9.35 11.10 4.50
N VAL A 193 8.07 11.42 4.37
CA VAL A 193 6.99 10.85 5.17
C VAL A 193 6.37 9.72 4.36
N TRP A 194 6.54 8.50 4.86
CA TRP A 194 6.08 7.27 4.27
C TRP A 194 4.84 6.80 5.00
N HIS A 195 3.84 6.41 4.23
CA HIS A 195 2.61 5.80 4.70
C HIS A 195 2.66 4.32 4.37
N ILE A 196 2.28 3.48 5.34
CA ILE A 196 2.32 2.03 5.21
C ILE A 196 0.99 1.44 5.65
N GLN A 197 0.44 0.53 4.84
CA GLN A 197 -0.74 -0.27 5.15
C GLN A 197 -0.56 -1.74 4.77
N LEU A 198 -1.18 -2.62 5.54
CA LEU A 198 -1.25 -4.05 5.31
C LEU A 198 -2.65 -4.42 4.79
N ILE A 199 -2.67 -5.17 3.69
CA ILE A 199 -3.88 -5.58 3.00
C ILE A 199 -3.89 -7.11 2.95
N GLU A 200 -4.97 -7.71 3.45
CA GLU A 200 -5.23 -9.14 3.33
C GLU A 200 -6.58 -9.37 2.67
N ASN A 201 -6.63 -10.25 1.67
CA ASN A 201 -7.86 -10.57 0.94
C ASN A 201 -8.57 -9.30 0.40
N GLY A 202 -7.81 -8.26 0.05
CA GLY A 202 -8.32 -6.99 -0.46
C GLY A 202 -8.87 -6.03 0.61
N GLN A 203 -8.70 -6.32 1.90
CA GLN A 203 -9.10 -5.43 2.99
C GLN A 203 -7.88 -4.97 3.80
N VAL A 204 -7.88 -3.69 4.18
CA VAL A 204 -6.88 -3.14 5.12
C VAL A 204 -7.07 -3.80 6.49
N VAL A 205 -5.99 -4.33 7.06
CA VAL A 205 -6.00 -5.12 8.31
C VAL A 205 -5.22 -4.49 9.45
N ASP A 206 -4.58 -3.35 9.24
CA ASP A 206 -3.82 -2.60 10.22
C ASP A 206 -4.33 -1.17 10.38
N GLN A 207 -3.71 -0.43 11.30
CA GLN A 207 -3.84 1.02 11.36
C GLN A 207 -2.80 1.63 10.42
N LEU A 208 -3.16 2.73 9.74
CA LEU A 208 -2.22 3.51 8.93
C LEU A 208 -0.99 3.88 9.77
N ASP A 209 0.18 3.40 9.36
CA ASP A 209 1.44 3.74 9.99
C ASP A 209 2.16 4.82 9.18
N VAL A 210 2.70 5.82 9.89
CA VAL A 210 3.35 6.97 9.28
C VAL A 210 4.77 7.06 9.80
N VAL A 211 5.71 6.99 8.88
CA VAL A 211 7.14 6.88 9.15
C VAL A 211 7.86 8.06 8.56
N THR A 212 8.82 8.61 9.29
CA THR A 212 9.76 9.60 8.74
C THR A 212 11.15 9.00 8.61
N THR A 213 11.74 9.16 7.43
CA THR A 213 13.17 9.03 7.19
C THR A 213 13.76 10.43 7.18
N SER A 214 14.75 10.69 8.04
CA SER A 214 15.41 12.00 8.13
C SER A 214 16.82 11.84 8.64
N GLY A 215 17.77 12.54 8.03
CA GLY A 215 19.15 12.61 8.48
C GLY A 215 19.92 11.33 8.14
N CYS A 216 20.99 11.50 7.38
CA CYS A 216 22.00 10.46 7.20
C CYS A 216 23.35 11.08 7.60
N ASP A 217 24.09 10.39 8.47
CA ASP A 217 25.43 10.81 8.88
C ASP A 217 26.44 10.30 7.82
N ASP A 218 27.47 11.10 7.55
CA ASP A 218 28.42 10.97 6.43
C ASP A 218 29.02 9.54 6.26
N PRO A 219 29.36 9.13 5.02
CA PRO A 219 29.69 7.75 4.65
C PRO A 219 31.11 7.28 5.02
N GLU A 220 31.87 8.03 5.83
CA GLU A 220 33.31 7.76 6.00
C GLU A 220 33.67 6.58 6.92
N GLU A 221 32.72 5.93 7.61
CA GLU A 221 33.10 5.02 8.71
C GLU A 221 32.50 3.61 8.75
N SER A 222 31.79 3.08 7.74
CA SER A 222 31.40 1.65 7.83
C SER A 222 31.10 0.92 6.53
N ASN A 223 31.65 -0.29 6.43
CA ASN A 223 31.60 -1.22 5.30
C ASN A 223 30.26 -2.02 5.26
N GLY A 224 29.13 -1.34 5.47
CA GLY A 224 27.80 -1.95 5.65
C GLY A 224 26.84 -1.71 4.48
N SER A 225 25.96 -2.66 4.22
CA SER A 225 24.78 -2.51 3.36
C SER A 225 23.57 -2.15 4.21
N ASP A 226 22.80 -1.17 3.78
CA ASP A 226 21.99 -0.37 4.67
C ASP A 226 20.50 -0.37 4.32
N TYR A 227 19.63 -0.57 5.31
CA TYR A 227 18.23 -0.89 5.04
C TYR A 227 17.36 -0.52 6.24
N SER A 228 16.22 0.12 5.98
CA SER A 228 15.20 0.30 7.00
C SER A 228 14.47 -1.02 7.20
N VAL A 229 14.67 -1.66 8.35
CA VAL A 229 13.98 -2.90 8.73
C VAL A 229 12.72 -2.55 9.50
N TRP A 230 11.61 -3.13 9.08
CA TRP A 230 10.34 -3.00 9.74
C TRP A 230 9.89 -4.39 10.18
N THR A 231 9.60 -4.52 11.47
CA THR A 231 8.99 -5.74 11.99
C THR A 231 7.52 -5.45 12.22
N VAL A 232 6.66 -6.20 11.54
CA VAL A 232 5.22 -6.09 11.70
C VAL A 232 4.79 -7.14 12.71
N HIS A 233 4.28 -6.67 13.83
CA HIS A 233 3.78 -7.51 14.90
C HIS A 233 2.26 -7.65 14.80
N TRP A 234 1.75 -8.86 15.03
CA TRP A 234 0.31 -9.05 15.19
C TRP A 234 -0.14 -8.39 16.50
N GLN A 235 -1.22 -7.61 16.44
CA GLN A 235 -1.87 -7.06 17.63
C GLN A 235 -2.97 -8.02 18.07
N GLU A 236 -2.91 -8.43 19.34
CA GLU A 236 -4.07 -9.00 20.01
C GLU A 236 -5.15 -7.93 20.05
N ASN A 237 -6.28 -8.18 19.37
CA ASN A 237 -7.47 -7.36 19.54
C ASN A 237 -7.83 -7.34 21.03
N PRO A 238 -7.87 -6.19 21.71
CA PRO A 238 -8.47 -6.13 23.04
C PRO A 238 -9.96 -6.45 22.87
N SER A 239 -10.35 -7.63 23.34
CA SER A 239 -11.74 -8.10 23.42
C SER A 239 -12.59 -7.20 24.31
#